data_AF-A0AAW2NC33-F1
#
_entry.id   AF-A0AAW2NC33-F1
#
_cell.length_a   1.000
_cell.length_b   1.000
_cell.length_c   1.000
_cell.angle_alpha   90.00
_cell.angle_beta   90.00
_cell.angle_gamma   90.00
#
_symmetry.space_group_name_H-M   'P 1'
#
loop_
_entity.id
_entity.type
_entity.pdbx_description
1 polymer ?
#
loop_
_entity_poly.entity_id
_entity_poly.type
_entity_poly.pdbx_seq_one_letter_code
_entity_poly.pdbx_strand_id
1 'polypeptide(L)'
;MRALNSHFVLIDLHSSWHSAQQIPNSTFAYLQKCRGAAPALSASIRRTRGRRGKISSSRAPAPEVRSPEIRRPRDWSTKGNGFLSVASSTASTSSSGGRGDVVVSDMDLFLEIVPLSMRHELLRHEEIGELIEVVMDLGRNPLARFPSGDWVISEEPVKPDDLRHAISKVGEFSDDNRSGIDHSLHRISAIRNRKMQIIGLTCRVGRAVSGSAEIIRDLVAGGGSILVIGPPGVGKTTLIREIARILADDQKKRVVIVDTSNEIGGDGDVPHSGIGRARRMQVPNVHLQHNVMIEAVENHMPQTIIIDEIGTELEALAASTIAQRGVQLVATAHGITIESIIKNPSLQTLVGGIEVQMDPLA
;
A
#
# COMPACT_ATOMS: atom_id res chain seq x y z
N MET A 1 25.61 -12.45 29.78
CA MET A 1 25.07 -12.13 28.45
C MET A 1 23.55 -12.13 28.57
N ARG A 2 22.88 -10.97 28.50
CA ARG A 2 21.42 -10.94 28.41
C ARG A 2 21.07 -11.35 26.99
N ALA A 3 20.38 -12.48 26.81
CA ALA A 3 19.80 -12.81 25.52
C ALA A 3 18.86 -11.65 25.15
N LEU A 4 19.23 -10.89 24.13
CA LEU A 4 18.38 -9.86 23.54
C LEU A 4 17.28 -10.59 22.75
N ASN A 5 16.30 -11.11 23.48
CA ASN A 5 15.03 -11.49 22.88
C ASN A 5 14.45 -10.22 22.29
N SER A 6 14.09 -10.27 21.01
CA SER A 6 13.37 -9.23 20.29
C SER A 6 12.01 -9.02 20.95
N HIS A 7 11.97 -8.24 22.03
CA HIS A 7 10.74 -7.89 22.73
C HIS A 7 9.99 -6.89 21.86
N PHE A 8 9.08 -7.41 21.03
CA PHE A 8 8.07 -6.58 20.40
C PHE A 8 7.02 -6.20 21.43
N VAL A 9 6.68 -4.91 21.48
CA VAL A 9 5.43 -4.43 22.06
C VAL A 9 4.33 -4.74 21.05
N LEU A 10 3.38 -5.58 21.44
CA LEU A 10 2.27 -5.96 20.58
C LEU A 10 1.14 -4.93 20.69
N ILE A 11 0.67 -4.45 19.53
CA ILE A 11 -0.49 -3.56 19.43
C ILE A 11 -1.59 -4.30 18.68
N ASP A 12 -2.67 -4.64 19.38
CA ASP A 12 -3.84 -5.29 18.82
C ASP A 12 -4.94 -4.27 18.52
N LEU A 13 -5.24 -4.07 17.24
CA LEU A 13 -6.28 -3.14 16.79
C LEU A 13 -7.70 -3.74 16.87
N HIS A 14 -7.85 -5.03 17.17
CA HIS A 14 -9.14 -5.71 17.27
C HIS A 14 -9.99 -5.22 18.46
N SER A 15 -9.36 -5.01 19.62
CA SER A 15 -10.04 -4.56 20.85
C SER A 15 -10.49 -3.09 20.76
N SER A 16 -9.74 -2.27 20.03
CA SER A 16 -10.07 -0.86 19.79
C SER A 16 -11.24 -0.70 18.81
N TRP A 17 -11.35 -1.58 17.79
CA TRP A 17 -12.46 -1.59 16.84
C TRP A 17 -13.83 -1.80 17.52
N HIS A 18 -13.92 -2.77 18.45
CA HIS A 18 -15.17 -3.04 19.17
C HIS A 18 -15.53 -1.93 20.18
N SER A 19 -14.56 -1.29 20.83
CA SER A 19 -14.81 -0.13 21.70
C SER A 19 -15.23 1.11 20.90
N ALA A 20 -14.61 1.34 19.73
CA ALA A 20 -14.96 2.46 18.86
C ALA A 20 -16.39 2.37 18.30
N GLN A 21 -16.96 1.17 18.16
CA GLN A 21 -18.37 0.99 17.76
C GLN A 21 -19.39 1.32 18.86
N GLN A 22 -18.98 1.61 20.10
CA GLN A 22 -19.87 2.05 21.19
C GLN A 22 -19.88 3.57 21.40
N ILE A 23 -19.08 4.32 20.64
CA ILE A 23 -19.06 5.80 20.63
C ILE A 23 -19.87 6.27 19.40
N PRO A 24 -20.74 7.29 19.49
CA PRO A 24 -21.53 7.74 18.35
C PRO A 24 -20.62 8.19 17.20
N ASN A 25 -20.56 7.37 16.15
CA ASN A 25 -19.64 7.52 15.03
C ASN A 25 -20.29 8.28 13.87
N SER A 26 -19.83 9.50 13.61
CA SER A 26 -20.05 10.19 12.32
C SER A 26 -18.98 9.83 11.27
N THR A 27 -18.07 8.88 11.53
CA THR A 27 -16.91 8.63 10.64
C THR A 27 -16.68 7.15 10.27
N PHE A 28 -17.56 6.22 10.67
CA PHE A 28 -17.39 4.77 10.42
C PHE A 28 -18.48 4.10 9.56
N ALA A 29 -19.20 4.86 8.73
CA ALA A 29 -20.32 4.36 7.93
C ALA A 29 -19.94 3.64 6.62
N TYR A 30 -18.68 3.18 6.46
CA TYR A 30 -18.23 2.62 5.17
C TYR A 30 -18.45 1.10 5.02
N LEU A 31 -18.60 0.32 6.11
CA LEU A 31 -18.60 -1.14 6.02
C LEU A 31 -19.95 -1.84 6.27
N GLN A 32 -21.02 -1.09 6.58
CA GLN A 32 -22.28 -1.71 7.06
C GLN A 32 -23.46 -1.64 6.07
N LYS A 33 -23.34 -0.99 4.91
CA LYS A 33 -24.47 -0.82 3.96
C LYS A 33 -24.54 -1.84 2.80
N CYS A 34 -23.72 -2.89 2.81
CA CYS A 34 -23.78 -3.98 1.83
C CYS A 34 -24.29 -5.30 2.44
N ARG A 35 -25.44 -5.28 3.12
CA ARG A 35 -26.22 -6.49 3.44
C ARG A 35 -27.71 -6.19 3.28
N GLY A 36 -28.20 -6.32 2.05
CA GLY A 36 -29.63 -6.15 1.80
C GLY A 36 -30.03 -6.22 0.33
N ALA A 37 -29.75 -7.34 -0.35
CA ALA A 37 -30.57 -7.87 -1.44
C ALA A 37 -29.91 -9.14 -2.03
N ALA A 38 -30.43 -10.31 -1.67
CA ALA A 38 -30.34 -11.51 -2.50
C ALA A 38 -31.67 -11.67 -3.24
N PRO A 39 -31.66 -12.22 -4.46
CA PRO A 39 -32.32 -13.50 -4.59
C PRO A 39 -31.50 -14.55 -5.35
N ALA A 40 -31.87 -15.80 -5.04
CA ALA A 40 -31.30 -17.06 -5.46
C ALA A 40 -31.24 -17.26 -6.97
N LEU A 41 -30.20 -17.98 -7.44
CA LEU A 41 -30.32 -18.88 -8.59
C LEU A 41 -29.34 -20.06 -8.48
N SER A 42 -29.82 -21.18 -8.99
CA SER A 42 -29.51 -22.58 -8.67
C SER A 42 -28.21 -23.15 -9.25
N ALA A 43 -27.66 -24.14 -8.54
CA ALA A 43 -26.61 -25.03 -8.97
C ALA A 43 -26.96 -25.84 -10.23
N SER A 44 -25.97 -26.13 -11.07
CA SER A 44 -25.99 -27.24 -12.02
C SER A 44 -24.57 -27.75 -12.29
N ILE A 45 -24.23 -28.82 -11.58
CA ILE A 45 -23.08 -29.68 -11.82
C ILE A 45 -23.30 -30.44 -13.13
N ARG A 46 -22.36 -30.35 -14.08
CA ARG A 46 -22.24 -31.36 -15.16
C ARG A 46 -20.81 -31.89 -15.22
N ARG A 47 -20.71 -33.18 -14.91
CA ARG A 47 -19.58 -34.06 -15.17
C ARG A 47 -19.41 -34.30 -16.67
N THR A 48 -18.20 -34.22 -17.19
CA THR A 48 -17.82 -34.89 -18.44
C THR A 48 -16.51 -35.66 -18.24
N ARG A 49 -16.57 -36.98 -18.45
CA ARG A 49 -15.45 -37.93 -18.52
C ARG A 49 -14.80 -37.92 -19.91
N GLY A 50 -13.50 -38.20 -19.94
CA GLY A 50 -12.74 -38.77 -21.08
C GLY A 50 -11.87 -37.72 -21.77
N ARG A 51 -10.55 -37.90 -21.97
CA ARG A 51 -9.86 -39.06 -22.55
C ARG A 51 -8.36 -39.01 -22.22
N ARG A 52 -7.72 -40.18 -22.05
CA ARG A 52 -6.25 -40.35 -21.97
C ARG A 52 -5.59 -40.01 -23.31
N GLY A 53 -4.48 -39.27 -23.28
CA GLY A 53 -3.55 -39.04 -24.38
C GLY A 53 -2.11 -39.04 -23.84
N LYS A 54 -1.21 -39.70 -24.56
CA LYS A 54 0.11 -40.18 -24.13
C LYS A 54 1.14 -39.05 -23.86
N ILE A 55 2.01 -39.30 -22.90
CA ILE A 55 3.24 -38.56 -22.59
C ILE A 55 4.30 -38.89 -23.66
N SER A 56 5.04 -37.89 -24.10
CA SER A 56 6.29 -38.06 -24.84
C SER A 56 7.29 -37.02 -24.35
N SER A 57 8.45 -37.51 -23.92
CA SER A 57 9.59 -36.75 -23.43
C SER A 57 10.41 -36.19 -24.58
N SER A 58 10.90 -34.97 -24.44
CA SER A 58 12.16 -34.54 -25.06
C SER A 58 12.86 -33.52 -24.17
N ARG A 59 14.18 -33.63 -24.11
CA ARG A 59 15.09 -33.00 -23.15
C ARG A 59 16.05 -32.06 -23.90
N ALA A 60 16.23 -30.86 -23.31
CA ALA A 60 17.34 -29.88 -23.44
C ALA A 60 17.42 -29.02 -24.72
N PRO A 61 18.09 -27.83 -24.71
CA PRO A 61 18.96 -27.25 -23.67
C PRO A 61 18.67 -25.78 -23.25
N ALA A 62 19.37 -25.29 -22.23
CA ALA A 62 19.64 -23.87 -21.92
C ALA A 62 21.18 -23.65 -22.02
N PRO A 63 21.77 -22.43 -21.95
CA PRO A 63 21.21 -21.07 -21.83
C PRO A 63 21.86 -20.01 -22.77
N GLU A 64 21.44 -18.75 -22.72
CA GLU A 64 22.36 -17.60 -22.87
C GLU A 64 21.80 -16.36 -22.14
N VAL A 65 22.54 -15.90 -21.13
CA VAL A 65 22.25 -14.75 -20.26
C VAL A 65 22.88 -13.51 -20.90
N ARG A 66 22.08 -12.50 -21.22
CA ARG A 66 22.59 -11.15 -21.54
C ARG A 66 22.40 -10.24 -20.34
N SER A 67 23.50 -9.66 -19.87
CA SER A 67 23.54 -8.64 -18.81
C SER A 67 22.79 -7.37 -19.24
N PRO A 68 22.03 -6.70 -18.36
CA PRO A 68 21.40 -5.42 -18.68
C PRO A 68 22.43 -4.28 -18.59
N GLU A 69 22.50 -3.47 -19.66
CA GLU A 69 23.27 -2.22 -19.72
C GLU A 69 22.59 -1.12 -18.88
N ILE A 70 23.38 -0.47 -18.04
CA ILE A 70 23.01 0.71 -17.26
C ILE A 70 22.81 1.90 -18.22
N ARG A 71 21.56 2.36 -18.38
CA ARG A 71 21.26 3.60 -19.13
C ARG A 71 21.29 4.82 -18.21
N ARG A 72 22.04 5.86 -18.63
CA ARG A 72 22.10 7.18 -17.99
C ARG A 72 20.83 8.02 -18.29
N PRO A 73 20.42 8.93 -17.40
CA PRO A 73 19.23 9.76 -17.60
C PRO A 73 19.41 10.73 -18.78
N ARG A 74 18.36 10.92 -19.57
CA ARG A 74 18.26 12.02 -20.55
C ARG A 74 17.42 13.15 -19.95
N ASP A 75 17.90 14.37 -20.14
CA ASP A 75 17.31 15.61 -19.66
C ASP A 75 15.90 15.84 -20.24
N TRP A 76 14.92 16.02 -19.35
CA TRP A 76 13.57 16.42 -19.71
C TRP A 76 13.52 17.95 -19.89
N SER A 77 13.50 18.41 -21.14
CA SER A 77 13.28 19.82 -21.48
C SER A 77 11.79 20.16 -21.38
N THR A 78 11.42 21.03 -20.44
CA THR A 78 10.09 21.60 -20.31
C THR A 78 9.85 22.65 -21.40
N LYS A 79 8.84 22.43 -22.26
CA LYS A 79 8.17 23.51 -22.99
C LYS A 79 6.80 23.73 -22.35
N GLY A 80 6.67 24.85 -21.66
CA GLY A 80 5.45 25.27 -20.98
C GLY A 80 4.37 25.66 -21.98
N ASN A 81 3.12 25.31 -21.65
CA ASN A 81 1.93 25.96 -22.17
C ASN A 81 1.21 26.63 -20.99
N GLY A 82 0.82 27.89 -21.20
CA GLY A 82 0.35 28.81 -20.17
C GLY A 82 -0.97 28.41 -19.54
N PHE A 83 -1.02 28.55 -18.21
CA PHE A 83 -2.22 28.47 -17.41
C PHE A 83 -2.92 29.84 -17.35
N LEU A 84 -4.22 29.84 -17.62
CA LEU A 84 -5.13 30.93 -17.28
C LEU A 84 -5.58 30.74 -15.83
N SER A 85 -5.33 31.75 -15.00
CA SER A 85 -5.71 31.82 -13.60
C SER A 85 -7.23 31.98 -13.43
N VAL A 86 -7.86 31.11 -12.65
CA VAL A 86 -9.18 31.35 -12.06
C VAL A 86 -8.99 31.44 -10.56
N ALA A 87 -9.30 32.60 -9.99
CA ALA A 87 -9.24 32.86 -8.56
C ALA A 87 -10.51 32.33 -7.88
N SER A 88 -10.33 31.54 -6.83
CA SER A 88 -11.39 31.21 -5.87
C SER A 88 -10.89 31.62 -4.49
N SER A 89 -11.58 32.59 -3.91
CA SER A 89 -11.28 33.19 -2.61
C SER A 89 -11.84 32.33 -1.47
N THR A 90 -10.96 31.84 -0.59
CA THR A 90 -11.31 31.52 0.79
C THR A 90 -10.14 31.88 1.69
N ALA A 91 -10.41 32.73 2.67
CA ALA A 91 -9.44 33.31 3.57
C ALA A 91 -9.15 32.40 4.76
N SER A 92 -7.87 32.18 5.04
CA SER A 92 -7.37 31.93 6.40
C SER A 92 -5.94 32.46 6.53
N THR A 93 -5.82 33.59 7.24
CA THR A 93 -4.61 34.07 7.93
C THR A 93 -4.07 32.96 8.85
N SER A 94 -2.78 32.62 8.88
CA SER A 94 -1.66 33.48 9.29
C SER A 94 -0.29 33.05 8.72
N SER A 95 0.56 34.05 8.57
CA SER A 95 1.86 34.13 7.91
C SER A 95 3.06 33.49 8.62
N SER A 96 3.96 32.87 7.85
CA SER A 96 5.41 33.16 7.88
C SER A 96 6.03 32.81 6.52
N GLY A 97 6.69 33.80 5.90
CA GLY A 97 7.08 33.79 4.49
C GLY A 97 8.11 32.72 4.09
N GLY A 98 7.83 32.11 2.93
CA GLY A 98 8.73 31.32 2.11
C GLY A 98 8.15 31.30 0.69
N ARG A 99 9.00 31.34 -0.33
CA ARG A 99 8.61 31.37 -1.76
C ARG A 99 7.46 30.37 -2.02
N GLY A 100 6.37 30.88 -2.58
CA GLY A 100 5.16 30.09 -2.84
C GLY A 100 5.39 29.05 -3.93
N ASP A 101 5.86 27.87 -3.52
CA ASP A 101 5.51 26.64 -4.21
C ASP A 101 4.02 26.41 -3.98
N VAL A 102 3.25 26.36 -5.06
CA VAL A 102 1.86 25.89 -5.00
C VAL A 102 1.93 24.45 -4.52
N VAL A 103 1.49 24.18 -3.30
CA VAL A 103 1.37 22.81 -2.79
C VAL A 103 0.28 22.13 -3.62
N VAL A 104 0.69 21.39 -4.65
CA VAL A 104 -0.19 20.55 -5.46
C VAL A 104 -0.77 19.50 -4.53
N SER A 105 -2.10 19.40 -4.46
CA SER A 105 -2.76 18.39 -3.64
C SER A 105 -2.58 17.00 -4.27
N ASP A 106 -2.52 15.94 -3.46
CA ASP A 106 -2.57 14.56 -3.97
C ASP A 106 -3.76 14.35 -4.92
N MET A 107 -4.92 14.93 -4.59
CA MET A 107 -6.11 14.84 -5.44
C MET A 107 -5.89 15.50 -6.81
N ASP A 108 -5.11 16.58 -6.89
CA ASP A 108 -4.80 17.22 -8.17
C ASP A 108 -3.95 16.29 -9.04
N LEU A 109 -2.97 15.58 -8.45
CA LEU A 109 -2.20 14.54 -9.13
C LEU A 109 -3.10 13.42 -9.65
N PHE A 110 -4.09 12.99 -8.87
CA PHE A 110 -5.07 12.01 -9.32
C PHE A 110 -5.88 12.54 -10.49
N LEU A 111 -6.46 13.73 -10.39
CA LEU A 111 -7.29 14.29 -11.44
C LEU A 111 -6.52 14.49 -12.74
N GLU A 112 -5.20 14.70 -12.67
CA GLU A 112 -4.32 14.79 -13.84
C GLU A 112 -4.35 13.55 -14.74
N ILE A 113 -4.54 12.35 -14.17
CA ILE A 113 -4.61 11.09 -14.94
C ILE A 113 -5.92 10.97 -15.70
N VAL A 114 -6.97 11.65 -15.25
CA VAL A 114 -8.29 11.56 -15.86
C VAL A 114 -8.34 12.52 -17.06
N PRO A 115 -8.85 12.09 -18.23
CA PRO A 115 -9.03 12.95 -19.40
C PRO A 115 -9.81 14.22 -19.07
N LEU A 116 -9.50 15.31 -19.77
CA LEU A 116 -10.01 16.64 -19.45
C LEU A 116 -11.55 16.73 -19.41
N SER A 117 -12.24 16.04 -20.32
CA SER A 117 -13.71 16.00 -20.35
C SER A 117 -14.28 15.37 -19.08
N MET A 118 -13.79 14.19 -18.69
CA MET A 118 -14.21 13.49 -17.48
C MET A 118 -13.81 14.24 -16.21
N ARG A 119 -12.64 14.89 -16.20
CA ARG A 119 -12.17 15.72 -15.07
C ARG A 119 -13.13 16.87 -14.76
N HIS A 120 -13.60 17.58 -15.79
CA HIS A 120 -14.55 18.69 -15.57
C HIS A 120 -15.86 18.21 -14.94
N GLU A 121 -16.35 17.02 -15.34
CA GLU A 121 -17.55 16.45 -14.75
C GLU A 121 -17.31 16.00 -13.31
N LEU A 122 -16.18 15.34 -13.02
CA LEU A 122 -15.80 14.95 -11.66
C LEU A 122 -15.74 16.14 -10.70
N LEU A 123 -15.15 17.26 -11.13
CA LEU A 123 -15.03 18.48 -10.32
C LEU A 123 -16.37 19.15 -9.97
N ARG A 124 -17.45 18.82 -10.69
CA ARG A 124 -18.80 19.31 -10.39
C ARG A 124 -19.56 18.42 -9.41
N HIS A 125 -19.05 17.22 -9.13
CA HIS A 125 -19.70 16.29 -8.22
C HIS A 125 -19.56 16.78 -6.77
N GLU A 126 -20.66 16.78 -6.01
CA GLU A 126 -20.69 17.30 -4.63
C GLU A 126 -19.72 16.53 -3.71
N GLU A 127 -19.57 15.23 -3.93
CA GLU A 127 -18.73 14.33 -3.13
C GLU A 127 -17.31 14.14 -3.69
N ILE A 128 -16.79 15.06 -4.53
CA ILE A 128 -15.47 14.89 -5.16
C ILE A 128 -14.33 14.64 -4.15
N GLY A 129 -14.39 15.24 -2.96
CA GLY A 129 -13.42 14.98 -1.88
C GLY A 129 -13.43 13.54 -1.36
N GLU A 130 -14.52 12.81 -1.55
CA GLU A 130 -14.74 11.44 -1.11
C GLU A 130 -14.63 10.40 -2.25
N LEU A 131 -14.18 10.82 -3.44
CA LEU A 131 -13.96 9.93 -4.58
C LEU A 131 -13.14 8.69 -4.19
N ILE A 132 -13.66 7.50 -4.48
CA ILE A 132 -13.03 6.23 -4.13
C ILE A 132 -12.18 5.73 -5.30
N GLU A 133 -12.77 5.64 -6.49
CA GLU A 133 -12.08 5.23 -7.70
C GLU A 133 -12.77 5.71 -8.97
N VAL A 134 -12.00 5.75 -10.06
CA VAL A 134 -12.48 5.97 -11.42
C VAL A 134 -12.18 4.72 -12.25
N VAL A 135 -13.17 4.21 -12.96
CA VAL A 135 -13.10 3.04 -13.82
C VAL A 135 -13.26 3.48 -15.27
N MET A 136 -12.30 3.12 -16.11
CA MET A 136 -12.28 3.41 -17.53
C MET A 136 -12.05 2.13 -18.31
N ASP A 137 -13.12 1.55 -18.87
CA ASP A 137 -13.07 0.35 -19.70
C ASP A 137 -13.34 0.73 -21.16
N LEU A 138 -12.47 0.34 -22.08
CA LEU A 138 -12.60 0.64 -23.51
C LEU A 138 -14.00 0.26 -24.04
N GLY A 139 -14.71 1.23 -24.61
CA GLY A 139 -16.06 1.04 -25.17
C GLY A 139 -17.19 1.00 -24.15
N ARG A 140 -16.93 1.30 -22.87
CA ARG A 140 -17.96 1.49 -21.82
C ARG A 140 -17.98 2.92 -21.33
N ASN A 141 -19.10 3.33 -20.73
CA ASN A 141 -19.20 4.64 -20.10
C ASN A 141 -18.26 4.69 -18.88
N PRO A 142 -17.45 5.76 -18.73
CA PRO A 142 -16.56 5.92 -17.58
C PRO A 142 -17.38 6.08 -16.28
N LEU A 143 -16.88 5.49 -15.20
CA LEU A 143 -17.60 5.42 -13.92
C LEU A 143 -16.73 5.94 -12.78
N ALA A 144 -17.29 6.75 -11.91
CA ALA A 144 -16.71 7.13 -10.62
C ALA A 144 -17.45 6.40 -9.50
N ARG A 145 -16.73 6.03 -8.44
CA ARG A 145 -17.33 5.48 -7.23
C ARG A 145 -17.21 6.46 -6.08
N PHE A 146 -18.33 6.70 -5.40
CA PHE A 146 -18.45 7.51 -4.20
C PHE A 146 -19.08 6.68 -3.06
N PRO A 147 -19.04 7.15 -1.81
CA PRO A 147 -19.77 6.50 -0.71
C PRO A 147 -21.28 6.38 -0.95
N SER A 148 -21.86 7.33 -1.70
CA SER A 148 -23.26 7.31 -2.12
C SER A 148 -23.56 6.26 -3.20
N GLY A 149 -22.56 5.83 -3.97
CA GLY A 149 -22.69 4.79 -5.00
C GLY A 149 -21.87 5.06 -6.26
N ASP A 150 -22.17 4.28 -7.30
CA ASP A 150 -21.54 4.39 -8.61
C ASP A 150 -22.21 5.52 -9.42
N TRP A 151 -21.41 6.37 -10.04
CA TRP A 151 -21.84 7.49 -10.87
C TRP A 151 -21.21 7.42 -12.26
N VAL A 152 -22.03 7.52 -13.31
CA VAL A 152 -21.57 7.55 -14.69
C VAL A 152 -21.07 8.96 -15.00
N ILE A 153 -19.77 9.10 -15.27
CA ILE A 153 -19.11 10.40 -15.47
C ILE A 153 -19.53 11.02 -16.81
N SER A 154 -19.73 10.19 -17.84
CA SER A 154 -20.10 10.63 -19.18
C SER A 154 -20.88 9.55 -19.91
N GLU A 155 -21.82 9.96 -20.76
CA GLU A 155 -22.49 9.07 -21.71
C GLU A 155 -21.61 8.68 -22.90
N GLU A 156 -20.49 9.40 -23.13
CA GLU A 156 -19.53 9.01 -24.15
C GLU A 156 -18.69 7.81 -23.67
N PRO A 157 -18.64 6.70 -24.44
CA PRO A 157 -17.80 5.57 -24.08
C PRO A 157 -16.31 5.92 -24.11
N VAL A 158 -15.54 5.32 -23.20
CA VAL A 158 -14.07 5.46 -23.10
C VAL A 158 -13.42 5.07 -24.43
N LYS A 159 -12.58 5.96 -24.95
CA LYS A 159 -11.84 5.81 -26.21
C LYS A 159 -10.40 5.34 -25.94
N PRO A 160 -9.71 4.80 -26.96
CA PRO A 160 -8.29 4.47 -26.83
C PRO A 160 -7.39 5.65 -26.44
N ASP A 161 -7.74 6.87 -26.86
CA ASP A 161 -7.03 8.10 -26.48
C ASP A 161 -7.13 8.40 -24.98
N ASP A 162 -8.27 8.13 -24.36
CA ASP A 162 -8.50 8.36 -22.93
C ASP A 162 -7.58 7.48 -22.07
N LEU A 163 -7.49 6.19 -22.43
CA LEU A 163 -6.58 5.25 -21.78
C LEU A 163 -5.12 5.66 -22.02
N ARG A 164 -4.76 6.09 -23.23
CA ARG A 164 -3.40 6.57 -23.54
C ARG A 164 -3.02 7.81 -22.73
N HIS A 165 -3.95 8.75 -22.54
CA HIS A 165 -3.75 9.90 -21.67
C HIS A 165 -3.42 9.46 -20.25
N ALA A 166 -4.25 8.61 -19.64
CA ALA A 166 -4.04 8.13 -18.28
C ALA A 166 -2.70 7.36 -18.13
N ILE A 167 -2.38 6.48 -19.08
CA ILE A 167 -1.12 5.72 -19.08
C ILE A 167 0.09 6.66 -19.18
N SER A 168 0.00 7.75 -19.94
CA SER A 168 1.11 8.72 -20.06
C SER A 168 1.42 9.50 -18.78
N LYS A 169 0.54 9.41 -17.78
CA LYS A 169 0.61 10.16 -16.51
C LYS A 169 1.06 9.31 -15.33
N VAL A 170 1.31 8.02 -15.53
CA VAL A 170 1.72 7.08 -14.48
C VAL A 170 3.06 6.42 -14.82
N GLY A 171 3.69 5.80 -13.82
CA GLY A 171 4.89 4.99 -14.02
C GLY A 171 4.65 3.73 -14.88
N GLU A 172 5.72 2.99 -15.16
CA GLU A 172 5.57 1.69 -15.82
C GLU A 172 4.72 0.74 -14.99
N PHE A 173 3.91 -0.08 -15.68
CA PHE A 173 3.12 -1.11 -15.00
C PHE A 173 4.00 -2.31 -14.68
N SER A 174 3.99 -2.73 -13.42
CA SER A 174 4.68 -3.92 -12.93
C SER A 174 4.04 -5.23 -13.44
N ASP A 175 4.66 -6.35 -13.10
CA ASP A 175 4.22 -7.70 -13.49
C ASP A 175 2.82 -8.08 -12.98
N ASP A 176 2.33 -7.42 -11.93
CA ASP A 176 0.98 -7.62 -11.40
C ASP A 176 -0.07 -6.65 -11.97
N ASN A 177 0.30 -5.89 -13.00
CA ASN A 177 -0.51 -4.87 -13.67
C ASN A 177 -0.89 -3.67 -12.80
N ARG A 178 -0.08 -3.34 -11.78
CA ARG A 178 -0.22 -2.11 -11.01
C ARG A 178 0.80 -1.05 -11.44
N SER A 179 0.41 0.20 -11.28
CA SER A 179 1.26 1.38 -11.40
C SER A 179 0.77 2.43 -10.40
N GLY A 180 1.58 3.46 -10.17
CA GLY A 180 1.28 4.58 -9.29
C GLY A 180 1.66 5.91 -9.91
N ILE A 181 1.37 6.96 -9.15
CA ILE A 181 1.84 8.32 -9.42
C ILE A 181 2.86 8.65 -8.33
N ASP A 182 4.01 9.18 -8.73
CA ASP A 182 5.02 9.67 -7.81
C ASP A 182 4.42 10.63 -6.78
N HIS A 183 4.97 10.59 -5.57
CA HIS A 183 4.53 11.37 -4.42
C HIS A 183 3.11 11.08 -3.91
N SER A 184 2.40 10.10 -4.47
CA SER A 184 1.01 9.79 -4.09
C SER A 184 0.82 8.36 -3.59
N LEU A 185 -0.35 8.09 -2.99
CA LEU A 185 -0.81 6.74 -2.68
C LEU A 185 -1.82 6.22 -3.71
N HIS A 186 -2.01 6.93 -4.82
CA HIS A 186 -2.96 6.51 -5.85
C HIS A 186 -2.47 5.27 -6.58
N ARG A 187 -3.41 4.36 -6.85
CA ARG A 187 -3.11 3.08 -7.49
C ARG A 187 -3.87 2.93 -8.79
N ILE A 188 -3.16 2.60 -9.86
CA ILE A 188 -3.72 2.43 -11.19
C ILE A 188 -3.51 0.97 -11.58
N SER A 189 -4.62 0.24 -11.72
CA SER A 189 -4.60 -1.18 -12.09
C SER A 189 -5.08 -1.35 -13.53
N ALA A 190 -4.28 -2.02 -14.35
CA ALA A 190 -4.58 -2.23 -15.77
C ALA A 190 -5.24 -3.58 -16.04
N ILE A 191 -6.24 -3.57 -16.92
CA ILE A 191 -6.81 -4.76 -17.55
C ILE A 191 -6.19 -4.89 -18.94
N ARG A 192 -5.60 -6.05 -19.24
CA ARG A 192 -4.95 -6.32 -20.53
C ARG A 192 -5.70 -7.35 -21.36
N ASN A 193 -5.69 -7.16 -22.68
CA ASN A 193 -6.20 -8.16 -23.63
C ASN A 193 -5.15 -9.25 -23.91
N ARG A 194 -5.49 -10.25 -24.74
CA ARG A 194 -4.59 -11.35 -25.12
C ARG A 194 -3.32 -10.92 -25.88
N LYS A 195 -3.29 -9.68 -26.38
CA LYS A 195 -2.12 -9.06 -27.02
C LYS A 195 -1.31 -8.20 -26.04
N MET A 196 -1.59 -8.32 -24.73
CA MET A 196 -0.98 -7.53 -23.65
C MET A 196 -1.25 -6.01 -23.73
N GLN A 197 -2.20 -5.57 -24.55
CA GLN A 197 -2.58 -4.16 -24.64
C GLN A 197 -3.53 -3.82 -23.49
N ILE A 198 -3.31 -2.67 -22.86
CA ILE A 198 -4.22 -2.14 -21.83
C ILE A 198 -5.53 -1.73 -22.49
N ILE A 199 -6.62 -2.31 -22.01
CA ILE A 199 -8.00 -2.09 -22.49
C ILE A 199 -8.93 -1.58 -21.39
N GLY A 200 -8.44 -1.47 -20.15
CA GLY A 200 -9.19 -0.91 -19.05
C GLY A 200 -8.27 -0.48 -17.92
N LEU A 201 -8.71 0.49 -17.14
CA LEU A 201 -8.01 1.03 -15.98
C LEU A 201 -8.97 1.15 -14.80
N THR A 202 -8.50 0.76 -13.62
CA THR A 202 -9.11 1.10 -12.33
C THR A 202 -8.15 2.00 -11.58
N CYS A 203 -8.51 3.27 -11.42
CA CYS A 203 -7.73 4.30 -10.76
C CYS A 203 -8.29 4.54 -9.37
N ARG A 204 -7.60 4.09 -8.32
CA ARG A 204 -8.04 4.21 -6.92
C ARG A 204 -7.40 5.40 -6.24
N VAL A 205 -8.21 6.16 -5.52
CA VAL A 205 -7.75 7.30 -4.74
C VAL A 205 -7.17 6.82 -3.41
N GLY A 206 -5.84 6.69 -3.33
CA GLY A 206 -5.14 6.55 -2.06
C GLY A 206 -5.21 7.83 -1.21
N ARG A 207 -5.27 7.66 0.10
CA ARG A 207 -5.31 8.75 1.08
C ARG A 207 -4.38 8.43 2.24
N ALA A 208 -3.70 9.45 2.76
CA ALA A 208 -2.96 9.36 4.01
C ALA A 208 -3.78 9.98 5.14
N VAL A 209 -3.89 9.25 6.25
CA VAL A 209 -4.53 9.73 7.48
C VAL A 209 -3.41 9.98 8.49
N SER A 210 -3.41 11.17 9.10
CA SER A 210 -2.53 11.53 10.21
C SER A 210 -3.30 11.48 11.54
N GLY A 211 -2.58 11.34 12.65
CA GLY A 211 -3.11 11.23 14.02
C GLY A 211 -3.45 9.80 14.48
N SER A 212 -3.35 8.80 13.60
CA SER A 212 -3.57 7.38 13.92
C SER A 212 -2.59 6.80 14.95
N ALA A 213 -1.36 7.31 15.00
CA ALA A 213 -0.32 6.83 15.92
C ALA A 213 -0.17 7.69 17.20
N GLU A 214 -0.98 8.73 17.38
CA GLU A 214 -0.79 9.69 18.48
C GLU A 214 -0.94 9.03 19.86
N ILE A 215 -1.88 8.09 20.01
CA ILE A 215 -2.15 7.40 21.28
C ILE A 215 -0.99 6.51 21.76
N ILE A 216 -0.10 6.10 20.85
CA ILE A 216 1.07 5.25 21.14
C ILE A 216 2.39 6.00 20.94
N ARG A 217 2.36 7.34 20.86
CA ARG A 217 3.51 8.16 20.47
C ARG A 217 4.68 8.02 21.44
N ASP A 218 4.39 7.87 22.73
CA ASP A 218 5.36 7.58 23.79
C ASP A 218 6.05 6.23 23.60
N LEU A 219 5.29 5.17 23.26
CA LEU A 219 5.82 3.84 22.95
C LEU A 219 6.73 3.86 21.72
N VAL A 220 6.30 4.57 20.67
CA VAL A 220 7.09 4.77 19.43
C VAL A 220 8.42 5.46 19.74
N ALA A 221 8.38 6.54 20.52
CA ALA A 221 9.57 7.29 20.93
C ALA A 221 10.48 6.48 21.87
N GLY A 222 9.92 5.60 22.70
CA GLY A 222 10.65 4.73 23.63
C GLY A 222 11.65 3.78 22.97
N GLY A 223 11.57 3.57 21.65
CA GLY A 223 12.58 2.84 20.89
C GLY A 223 12.46 1.32 20.93
N GLY A 224 11.49 0.78 21.66
CA GLY A 224 11.13 -0.64 21.61
C GLY A 224 10.61 -1.04 20.23
N SER A 225 10.82 -2.29 19.85
CA SER A 225 10.22 -2.83 18.62
C SER A 225 8.71 -2.97 18.79
N ILE A 226 7.93 -2.73 17.74
CA ILE A 226 6.46 -2.71 17.75
C ILE A 226 5.93 -3.67 16.69
N LEU A 227 5.01 -4.54 17.09
CA LEU A 227 4.31 -5.45 16.18
C LEU A 227 2.82 -5.12 16.20
N VAL A 228 2.28 -4.71 15.06
CA VAL A 228 0.87 -4.35 14.91
C VAL A 228 0.10 -5.52 14.33
N ILE A 229 -1.00 -5.90 14.99
CA ILE A 229 -1.89 -6.96 14.52
C ILE A 229 -3.34 -6.53 14.45
N GLY A 230 -4.11 -7.31 13.70
CA GLY A 230 -5.53 -7.15 13.57
C GLY A 230 -6.04 -7.61 12.20
N PRO A 231 -7.37 -7.69 12.04
CA PRO A 231 -8.01 -8.09 10.79
C PRO A 231 -7.56 -7.26 9.57
N PRO A 232 -7.78 -7.75 8.35
CA PRO A 232 -7.65 -6.93 7.15
C PRO A 232 -8.53 -5.66 7.22
N GLY A 233 -8.01 -4.53 6.75
CA GLY A 233 -8.78 -3.28 6.66
C GLY A 233 -8.92 -2.45 7.95
N VAL A 234 -8.37 -2.88 9.09
CA VAL A 234 -8.48 -2.14 10.37
C VAL A 234 -7.53 -0.94 10.51
N GLY A 235 -6.73 -0.64 9.49
CA GLY A 235 -5.81 0.51 9.49
C GLY A 235 -4.38 0.23 9.95
N LYS A 236 -3.92 -1.04 9.92
CA LYS A 236 -2.53 -1.40 10.28
C LYS A 236 -1.49 -0.60 9.47
N THR A 237 -1.64 -0.58 8.14
CA THR A 237 -0.75 0.15 7.22
C THR A 237 -0.77 1.66 7.51
N THR A 238 -1.94 2.22 7.80
CA THR A 238 -2.08 3.64 8.19
C THR A 238 -1.27 3.96 9.43
N LEU A 239 -1.36 3.10 10.45
CA LEU A 239 -0.62 3.25 11.69
C LEU A 239 0.90 3.19 11.46
N ILE A 240 1.40 2.17 10.78
CA ILE A 240 2.86 2.02 10.57
C ILE A 240 3.42 3.09 9.65
N ARG A 241 2.64 3.59 8.68
CA ARG A 241 3.03 4.72 7.82
C ARG A 241 3.24 5.98 8.65
N GLU A 242 2.33 6.26 9.58
CA GLU A 242 2.49 7.41 10.47
C GLU A 242 3.63 7.24 11.47
N ILE A 243 3.82 6.03 12.01
CA ILE A 243 5.00 5.72 12.84
C ILE A 243 6.29 6.02 12.07
N ALA A 244 6.35 5.69 10.78
CA ALA A 244 7.47 6.04 9.91
C ALA A 244 7.75 7.54 9.90
N ARG A 245 6.70 8.35 9.66
CA ARG A 245 6.78 9.81 9.67
C ARG A 245 7.25 10.34 11.02
N ILE A 246 6.65 9.89 12.12
CA ILE A 246 7.01 10.34 13.48
C ILE A 246 8.48 10.02 13.77
N LEU A 247 8.93 8.79 13.47
CA LEU A 247 10.31 8.39 13.72
C LEU A 247 11.30 9.15 12.83
N ALA A 248 10.97 9.33 11.55
CA ALA A 248 11.85 10.01 10.59
C ALA A 248 11.90 11.52 10.81
N ASP A 249 10.77 12.18 11.04
CA ASP A 249 10.67 13.64 11.07
C ASP A 249 10.68 14.22 12.47
N ASP A 250 9.94 13.64 13.42
CA ASP A 250 9.88 14.18 14.77
C ASP A 250 11.11 13.72 15.57
N GLN A 251 11.42 12.41 15.52
CA GLN A 251 12.54 11.80 16.26
C GLN A 251 13.88 11.85 15.50
N LYS A 252 13.87 12.33 14.25
CA LYS A 252 15.06 12.47 13.39
C LYS A 252 15.87 11.16 13.23
N LYS A 253 15.22 10.00 13.34
CA LYS A 253 15.88 8.70 13.18
C LYS A 253 16.15 8.39 11.71
N ARG A 254 17.20 7.61 11.47
CA ARG A 254 17.41 6.95 10.17
C ARG A 254 16.43 5.80 10.03
N VAL A 255 15.33 6.03 9.31
CA VAL A 255 14.26 5.06 9.08
C VAL A 255 14.39 4.48 7.67
N VAL A 256 14.34 3.16 7.55
CA VAL A 256 14.21 2.45 6.27
C VAL A 256 12.94 1.62 6.29
N ILE A 257 12.11 1.79 5.27
CA ILE A 257 10.88 1.03 5.04
C ILE A 257 11.18 -0.06 4.00
N VAL A 258 10.90 -1.31 4.35
CA VAL A 258 10.89 -2.44 3.42
C VAL A 258 9.45 -2.66 3.00
N ASP A 259 9.12 -2.24 1.78
CA ASP A 259 7.74 -2.15 1.28
C ASP A 259 7.51 -3.18 0.19
N THR A 260 6.77 -4.24 0.52
CA THR A 260 6.53 -5.37 -0.38
C THR A 260 5.34 -5.14 -1.30
N SER A 261 4.28 -4.54 -0.77
CA SER A 261 3.02 -4.35 -1.49
C SER A 261 2.86 -2.93 -2.04
N ASN A 262 3.86 -2.07 -1.82
CA ASN A 262 3.84 -0.62 -2.07
C ASN A 262 2.72 0.10 -1.30
N GLU A 263 2.23 -0.48 -0.20
CA GLU A 263 1.12 0.10 0.56
C GLU A 263 1.58 1.27 1.42
N ILE A 264 2.82 1.26 1.92
CA ILE A 264 3.29 2.28 2.86
C ILE A 264 3.70 3.55 2.10
N GLY A 265 4.56 3.40 1.10
CA GLY A 265 5.12 4.50 0.32
C GLY A 265 4.38 4.85 -0.97
N GLY A 266 3.45 4.02 -1.45
CA GLY A 266 2.74 4.20 -2.72
C GLY A 266 3.41 3.46 -3.89
N ASP A 267 2.71 3.32 -5.02
CA ASP A 267 3.18 2.55 -6.18
C ASP A 267 4.19 3.30 -7.08
N GLY A 268 4.36 4.61 -6.92
CA GLY A 268 5.37 5.40 -7.66
C GLY A 268 6.80 5.17 -7.16
N ASP A 269 7.81 5.59 -7.93
CA ASP A 269 9.24 5.48 -7.57
C ASP A 269 9.60 6.47 -6.45
N VAL A 270 8.98 7.65 -6.49
CA VAL A 270 9.12 8.64 -5.43
C VAL A 270 7.99 8.45 -4.40
N PRO A 271 8.31 8.16 -3.12
CA PRO A 271 7.31 7.81 -2.13
C PRO A 271 6.45 9.00 -1.70
N HIS A 272 5.24 8.70 -1.24
CA HIS A 272 4.30 9.67 -0.68
C HIS A 272 4.86 10.37 0.58
N SER A 273 4.61 11.67 0.71
CA SER A 273 5.13 12.53 1.79
C SER A 273 4.75 12.07 3.22
N GLY A 274 3.68 11.28 3.33
CA GLY A 274 3.17 10.71 4.58
C GLY A 274 4.10 9.72 5.29
N ILE A 275 5.22 9.31 4.70
CA ILE A 275 6.30 8.59 5.41
C ILE A 275 7.38 9.52 5.99
N GLY A 276 7.25 10.83 5.80
CA GLY A 276 8.27 11.81 6.16
C GLY A 276 9.57 11.62 5.39
N ARG A 277 10.71 11.84 6.06
CA ARG A 277 12.06 11.62 5.48
C ARG A 277 12.51 10.16 5.50
N ALA A 278 11.63 9.21 5.80
CA ALA A 278 11.97 7.80 5.78
C ALA A 278 12.41 7.38 4.36
N ARG A 279 13.42 6.53 4.28
CA ARG A 279 13.85 5.93 3.01
C ARG A 279 13.02 4.69 2.74
N ARG A 280 12.75 4.39 1.47
CA ARG A 280 12.00 3.19 1.07
C ARG A 280 12.87 2.28 0.21
N MET A 281 12.80 0.98 0.48
CA MET A 281 13.29 -0.10 -0.36
C MET A 281 12.07 -0.91 -0.81
N GLN A 282 11.81 -0.95 -2.12
CA GLN A 282 10.75 -1.75 -2.69
C GLN A 282 11.23 -3.20 -2.85
N VAL A 283 10.40 -4.15 -2.46
CA VAL A 283 10.73 -5.57 -2.62
C VAL A 283 10.27 -6.04 -4.01
N PRO A 284 11.18 -6.43 -4.91
CA PRO A 284 10.81 -6.81 -6.28
C PRO A 284 10.03 -8.13 -6.35
N ASN A 285 10.19 -9.00 -5.36
CA ASN A 285 9.44 -10.24 -5.24
C ASN A 285 9.16 -10.52 -3.77
N VAL A 286 7.90 -10.79 -3.42
CA VAL A 286 7.45 -11.04 -2.05
C VAL A 286 8.29 -12.10 -1.32
N HIS A 287 8.79 -13.13 -2.02
CA HIS A 287 9.61 -14.17 -1.43
C HIS A 287 11.03 -13.73 -1.05
N LEU A 288 11.48 -12.56 -1.55
CA LEU A 288 12.81 -11.99 -1.30
C LEU A 288 12.80 -10.93 -0.19
N GLN A 289 11.66 -10.69 0.47
CA GLN A 289 11.53 -9.66 1.50
C GLN A 289 12.59 -9.80 2.60
N HIS A 290 12.84 -11.02 3.09
CA HIS A 290 13.88 -11.28 4.09
C HIS A 290 15.29 -10.85 3.63
N ASN A 291 15.64 -11.02 2.35
CA ASN A 291 16.93 -10.57 1.82
C ASN A 291 17.03 -9.04 1.81
N VAL A 292 15.96 -8.37 1.38
CA VAL A 292 15.88 -6.90 1.38
C VAL A 292 15.96 -6.34 2.82
N MET A 293 15.36 -7.03 3.79
CA MET A 293 15.48 -6.67 5.21
C MET A 293 16.94 -6.71 5.70
N ILE A 294 17.70 -7.74 5.33
CA ILE A 294 19.11 -7.86 5.69
C ILE A 294 19.94 -6.78 4.96
N GLU A 295 19.72 -6.61 3.65
CA GLU A 295 20.38 -5.60 2.84
C GLU A 295 20.20 -4.19 3.41
N ALA A 296 18.99 -3.86 3.89
CA ALA A 296 18.70 -2.58 4.52
C ALA A 296 19.64 -2.29 5.71
N VAL A 297 19.93 -3.29 6.54
CA VAL A 297 20.85 -3.10 7.67
C VAL A 297 22.30 -3.00 7.21
N GLU A 298 22.70 -3.88 6.29
CA GLU A 298 24.09 -3.96 5.82
C GLU A 298 24.53 -2.68 5.08
N ASN A 299 23.63 -2.10 4.27
CA ASN A 299 23.99 -1.01 3.37
C ASN A 299 23.56 0.38 3.86
N HIS A 300 22.62 0.49 4.79
CA HIS A 300 22.00 1.78 5.13
C HIS A 300 22.06 2.18 6.60
N MET A 301 22.66 1.35 7.48
CA MET A 301 22.85 1.61 8.91
C MET A 301 21.62 2.26 9.61
N PRO A 302 20.41 1.70 9.43
CA PRO A 302 19.19 2.28 9.97
C PRO A 302 19.18 2.21 11.50
N GLN A 303 18.48 3.16 12.13
CA GLN A 303 18.11 3.06 13.55
C GLN A 303 16.77 2.36 13.72
N THR A 304 15.90 2.46 12.71
CA THR A 304 14.61 1.79 12.68
C THR A 304 14.36 1.21 11.30
N ILE A 305 13.88 -0.03 11.26
CA ILE A 305 13.33 -0.66 10.06
C ILE A 305 11.83 -0.82 10.23
N ILE A 306 11.08 -0.46 9.18
CA ILE A 306 9.63 -0.62 9.10
C ILE A 306 9.31 -1.64 8.02
N ILE A 307 8.46 -2.60 8.32
CA ILE A 307 8.10 -3.70 7.44
C ILE A 307 6.59 -3.73 7.31
N ASP A 308 6.07 -3.84 6.08
CA ASP A 308 4.63 -3.85 5.86
C ASP A 308 3.97 -5.03 6.55
N GLU A 309 4.34 -6.26 6.21
CA GLU A 309 3.81 -7.47 6.84
C GLU A 309 4.90 -8.53 6.96
N ILE A 310 5.02 -9.15 8.15
CA ILE A 310 5.83 -10.35 8.38
C ILE A 310 4.90 -11.56 8.41
N GLY A 311 5.13 -12.50 7.49
CA GLY A 311 4.32 -13.70 7.32
C GLY A 311 5.10 -15.01 7.23
N THR A 312 6.42 -14.97 6.99
CA THR A 312 7.23 -16.18 6.82
C THR A 312 8.29 -16.38 7.92
N GLU A 313 8.74 -17.62 8.09
CA GLU A 313 9.79 -17.97 9.05
C GLU A 313 11.11 -17.25 8.72
N LEU A 314 11.46 -17.13 7.44
CA LEU A 314 12.67 -16.42 7.00
C LEU A 314 12.62 -14.94 7.36
N GLU A 315 11.45 -14.28 7.20
CA GLU A 315 11.27 -12.89 7.61
C GLU A 315 11.34 -12.74 9.13
N ALA A 316 10.76 -13.67 9.90
CA ALA A 316 10.84 -13.64 11.36
C ALA A 316 12.28 -13.84 11.88
N LEU A 317 13.05 -14.72 11.24
CA LEU A 317 14.47 -14.92 11.52
C LEU A 317 15.30 -13.68 11.15
N ALA A 318 15.02 -13.06 10.00
CA ALA A 318 15.66 -11.81 9.60
C ALA A 318 15.36 -10.69 10.60
N ALA A 319 14.09 -10.52 11.00
CA ALA A 319 13.67 -9.57 12.03
C ALA A 319 14.42 -9.80 13.35
N SER A 320 14.51 -11.06 13.80
CA SER A 320 15.25 -11.40 15.04
C SER A 320 16.73 -11.02 14.93
N THR A 321 17.37 -11.30 13.79
CA THR A 321 18.78 -10.95 13.53
C THR A 321 19.00 -9.43 13.53
N ILE A 322 18.06 -8.68 12.95
CA ILE A 322 18.08 -7.22 12.90
C ILE A 322 17.93 -6.62 14.31
N ALA A 323 17.00 -7.14 15.11
CA ALA A 323 16.79 -6.71 16.48
C ALA A 323 18.02 -6.95 17.37
N GLN A 324 18.71 -8.09 17.19
CA GLN A 324 19.96 -8.39 17.92
C GLN A 324 21.08 -7.40 17.61
N ARG A 325 21.04 -6.72 16.46
CA ARG A 325 21.95 -5.62 16.10
C ARG A 325 21.54 -4.27 16.70
N GLY A 326 20.49 -4.23 17.52
CA GLY A 326 20.00 -3.03 18.20
C GLY A 326 19.17 -2.10 17.32
N VAL A 327 18.70 -2.57 16.16
CA VAL A 327 17.80 -1.81 15.28
C VAL A 327 16.37 -1.97 15.77
N GLN A 328 15.65 -0.86 15.94
CA GLN A 328 14.22 -0.89 16.26
C GLN A 328 13.43 -1.44 15.08
N LEU A 329 12.50 -2.35 15.33
CA LEU A 329 11.61 -2.89 14.29
C LEU A 329 10.18 -2.41 14.50
N VAL A 330 9.52 -1.97 13.44
CA VAL A 330 8.07 -1.73 13.42
C VAL A 330 7.50 -2.55 12.28
N ALA A 331 6.58 -3.47 12.57
CA ALA A 331 6.01 -4.31 11.53
C ALA A 331 4.53 -4.57 11.78
N THR A 332 3.81 -4.97 10.73
CA THR A 332 2.58 -5.76 10.94
C THR A 332 2.89 -7.25 10.83
N ALA A 333 2.02 -8.09 11.38
CA ALA A 333 2.13 -9.54 11.24
C ALA A 333 0.90 -10.13 10.55
N HIS A 334 1.13 -11.21 9.81
CA HIS A 334 0.07 -12.06 9.26
C HIS A 334 -0.62 -12.84 10.39
N GLY A 335 -1.58 -12.20 11.05
CA GLY A 335 -2.32 -12.76 12.18
C GLY A 335 -3.46 -11.84 12.61
N ILE A 336 -4.62 -12.42 12.88
CA ILE A 336 -5.81 -11.65 13.31
C ILE A 336 -5.72 -11.33 14.79
N THR A 337 -5.17 -12.25 15.59
CA THR A 337 -5.10 -12.18 17.05
C THR A 337 -3.72 -12.58 17.55
N ILE A 338 -3.38 -12.20 18.79
CA ILE A 338 -2.14 -12.65 19.45
C ILE A 338 -2.02 -14.17 19.48
N GLU A 339 -3.13 -14.88 19.74
CA GLU A 339 -3.18 -16.34 19.77
C GLU A 339 -2.80 -16.93 18.41
N SER A 340 -3.21 -16.29 17.30
CA SER A 340 -2.85 -16.74 15.96
C SER A 340 -1.35 -16.61 15.67
N ILE A 341 -0.68 -15.59 16.22
CA ILE A 341 0.78 -15.46 16.11
C ILE A 341 1.48 -16.51 16.97
N ILE A 342 1.05 -16.65 18.23
CA ILE A 342 1.66 -17.58 19.18
C ILE A 342 1.58 -19.02 18.68
N LYS A 343 0.44 -19.43 18.09
CA LYS A 343 0.26 -20.77 17.53
C LYS A 343 0.94 -20.98 16.18
N ASN A 344 1.42 -19.91 15.53
CA ASN A 344 2.08 -20.01 14.24
C ASN A 344 3.59 -20.29 14.46
N PRO A 345 4.08 -21.50 14.10
CA PRO A 345 5.49 -21.86 14.34
C PRO A 345 6.48 -20.92 13.66
N SER A 346 6.07 -20.28 12.55
CA SER A 346 6.90 -19.34 11.80
C SER A 346 7.03 -17.98 12.49
N LEU A 347 6.01 -17.56 13.24
CA LEU A 347 5.91 -16.21 13.80
C LEU A 347 6.08 -16.15 15.32
N GLN A 348 5.97 -17.28 16.03
CA GLN A 348 6.09 -17.34 17.50
C GLN A 348 7.41 -16.72 18.02
N THR A 349 8.48 -16.76 17.24
CA THR A 349 9.78 -16.17 17.58
C THR A 349 9.70 -14.64 17.75
N LEU A 350 8.76 -13.98 17.07
CA LEU A 350 8.54 -12.54 17.20
C LEU A 350 7.95 -12.14 18.55
N VAL A 351 7.29 -13.07 19.26
CA VAL A 351 6.62 -12.80 20.54
C VAL A 351 7.30 -13.48 21.72
N GLY A 352 8.51 -14.01 21.52
CA GLY A 352 9.32 -14.64 22.58
C GLY A 352 9.10 -16.15 22.77
N GLY A 353 8.29 -16.80 21.94
CA GLY A 353 8.04 -18.25 21.98
C GLY A 353 7.09 -18.72 23.10
N ILE A 354 6.80 -20.02 23.13
CA ILE A 354 6.02 -20.69 24.20
C ILE A 354 6.98 -21.58 25.00
N GLU A 355 7.15 -21.30 26.29
CA GLU A 355 7.81 -22.23 27.22
C GLU A 355 6.74 -23.18 27.79
N VAL A 356 6.75 -24.44 27.34
CA VAL A 356 5.92 -25.48 27.98
C VAL A 356 6.70 -25.98 29.18
N GLN A 357 6.31 -25.53 30.37
CA GLN A 357 6.84 -26.04 31.62
C GLN A 357 6.38 -27.49 31.79
N MET A 358 7.24 -28.43 31.40
CA MET A 358 7.05 -29.85 31.70
C MET A 358 7.35 -30.02 33.19
N ASP A 359 6.31 -30.19 34.01
CA ASP A 359 6.50 -30.62 35.39
C ASP A 359 7.26 -31.97 35.37
N PRO A 360 8.35 -32.10 36.14
CA PRO A 360 9.01 -33.39 36.27
C PRO A 360 7.99 -34.35 36.89
N LEU A 361 7.71 -35.44 36.17
CA LEU A 361 6.88 -36.54 36.66
C LEU A 361 7.33 -36.91 38.08
N ALA A 362 6.42 -36.72 39.04
CA ALA A 362 6.60 -37.04 40.45
C ALA A 362 6.63 -38.55 40.72
#